data_AF-A0A1V6H7H7-F1
#
_entry.id   AF-A0A1V6H7H7-F1
#
_cell.length_a   1.000
_cell.length_b   1.000
_cell.length_c   1.000
_cell.angle_alpha   90.00
_cell.angle_beta   90.00
_cell.angle_gamma   90.00
#
_symmetry.space_group_name_H-M   'P 1'
#
loop_
_entity.id
_entity.type
_entity.pdbx_description
1 polymer ?
#
loop_
_entity_poly.entity_id
_entity_poly.type
_entity_poly.pdbx_seq_one_letter_code
_entity_poly.pdbx_strand_id
1 'polypeptide(L)' 'MELLIGTTIIIVLIAILLLGIRVFFTKNGKFPNTHIGNSKAMRERGIGCATSQDRAAQQTKKIKQ' A
#
# COMPACT_ATOMS: atom_id res chain seq x y z
N MET A 1 -14.99 28.02 -21.77
CA MET A 1 -13.87 27.65 -20.87
C MET A 1 -14.41 27.23 -19.51
N GLU A 2 -15.23 28.06 -18.88
CA GLU A 2 -15.91 27.78 -17.60
C GLU A 2 -16.62 26.42 -17.52
N LEU A 3 -17.42 26.04 -18.53
CA LEU A 3 -18.16 24.77 -18.53
C LEU A 3 -17.25 23.53 -18.57
N LEU A 4 -16.13 23.61 -19.30
CA LEU A 4 -15.16 22.51 -19.39
C LEU A 4 -14.49 22.30 -18.03
N ILE A 5 -14.05 23.37 -17.39
CA ILE A 5 -13.41 23.34 -16.06
C ILE A 5 -14.40 22.81 -15.00
N GLY A 6 -15.68 23.20 -15.06
CA GLY A 6 -16.69 22.68 -14.15
C GLY A 6 -16.88 21.16 -14.27
N THR A 7 -17.00 20.64 -15.49
CA THR A 7 -17.18 19.19 -15.70
C THR A 7 -15.95 18.38 -15.27
N THR A 8 -14.74 18.86 -15.52
CA THR A 8 -13.51 18.13 -15.13
C THR A 8 -13.35 18.06 -13.62
N ILE A 9 -13.65 19.15 -12.89
CA ILE A 9 -13.61 19.17 -11.42
C ILE A 9 -14.60 18.15 -10.84
N ILE A 10 -15.84 18.13 -11.34
CA ILE A 10 -16.87 17.19 -10.88
C ILE A 10 -16.43 15.73 -11.10
N ILE A 11 -15.88 15.42 -12.27
CA ILE A 11 -15.40 14.06 -12.60
C ILE A 11 -14.25 13.65 -11.67
N VAL A 12 -13.27 14.53 -11.45
CA VAL A 12 -12.12 14.25 -10.58
C VAL A 12 -12.56 14.04 -9.13
N LEU A 13 -13.49 14.86 -8.63
CA LEU A 13 -14.03 14.70 -7.28
C LEU A 13 -14.73 13.35 -7.10
N ILE A 14 -15.55 12.94 -8.08
CA ILE A 14 -16.21 11.64 -8.07
C ILE A 14 -15.16 10.51 -8.11
N ALA A 15 -14.12 10.63 -8.93
CA ALA A 15 -13.07 9.63 -9.03
C ALA A 15 -12.32 9.43 -7.69
N ILE A 16 -12.01 10.53 -6.97
CA ILE A 16 -11.35 10.47 -5.66
C ILE A 16 -12.27 9.81 -4.62
N LEU A 17 -13.56 10.16 -4.61
CA LEU A 17 -14.54 9.57 -3.69
C LEU A 17 -14.73 8.08 -3.96
N LEU A 18 -14.79 7.66 -5.22
CA LEU A 18 -14.90 6.25 -5.60
C LEU A 18 -13.64 5.46 -5.22
N LEU A 19 -12.45 5.99 -5.50
CA LEU A 19 -11.18 5.35 -5.12
C LEU A 19 -11.05 5.21 -3.60
N GLY A 20 -11.54 6.20 -2.85
CA GLY A 20 -11.50 6.24 -1.40
C GLY A 20 -12.74 5.69 -0.70
N ILE A 21 -13.69 5.04 -1.38
CA ILE A 21 -15.01 4.70 -0.80
C ILE A 21 -14.89 3.91 0.51
N ARG A 22 -13.91 3.00 0.59
CA ARG A 22 -13.63 2.21 1.80
C ARG A 22 -13.01 3.06 2.91
N VAL A 23 -12.20 4.06 2.57
CA VAL A 23 -11.57 4.96 3.55
C VAL A 23 -12.58 5.97 4.08
N PHE A 24 -13.41 6.56 3.22
CA PHE A 24 -14.37 7.61 3.59
C PHE A 24 -15.65 7.07 4.25
N PHE A 25 -16.18 5.93 3.79
CA PHE A 25 -17.51 5.46 4.20
C PHE A 25 -17.51 4.22 5.12
N THR A 26 -16.35 3.69 5.53
CA THR A 26 -16.31 2.60 6.50
C THR A 26 -15.94 3.10 7.90
N LYS A 27 -16.61 2.57 8.93
CA LYS A 27 -16.47 3.01 10.35
C LYS A 27 -15.04 2.85 10.92
N ASN A 28 -14.17 2.12 10.22
CA ASN A 28 -12.75 1.93 10.53
C ASN A 28 -11.89 2.08 9.26
N GLY A 29 -12.29 2.95 8.34
CA GLY A 29 -11.58 3.21 7.09
C GLY A 29 -10.19 3.77 7.37
N LYS A 30 -9.19 2.90 7.37
CA LYS A 30 -7.78 3.27 7.46
C LYS A 30 -7.13 2.98 6.13
N PHE A 31 -6.21 3.84 5.71
CA PHE A 31 -5.32 3.48 4.64
C PHE A 31 -4.57 2.20 5.04
N PRO A 32 -4.47 1.21 4.14
CA PRO A 32 -3.76 -0.02 4.44
C PRO A 32 -2.32 0.30 4.81
N ASN A 33 -1.78 -0.40 5.82
CA ASN A 33 -0.40 -0.21 6.23
C ASN A 33 0.54 -0.68 5.12
N THR A 34 1.14 0.25 4.38
CA THR A 34 2.13 -0.03 3.32
C THR A 34 3.49 -0.46 3.89
N HIS A 35 3.67 -0.46 5.22
CA HIS A 35 4.90 -0.91 5.84
C HIS A 35 5.01 -2.44 5.74
N ILE A 36 5.92 -2.92 4.89
CA ILE A 36 6.17 -4.34 4.60
C ILE A 36 6.35 -5.16 5.88
N GLY A 37 7.09 -4.61 6.86
CA GLY A 37 7.38 -5.30 8.12
C GLY A 37 6.20 -5.42 9.09
N ASN A 38 5.14 -4.60 8.92
CA ASN A 38 3.95 -4.64 9.79
C ASN A 38 2.73 -5.27 9.11
N SER A 39 2.89 -5.74 7.86
CA SER A 39 1.83 -6.41 7.13
C SER A 39 1.82 -7.90 7.48
N LYS A 40 0.79 -8.35 8.21
CA LYS A 40 0.60 -9.77 8.54
C LYS A 40 0.58 -10.65 7.28
N ALA A 41 -0.10 -10.19 6.23
CA ALA A 41 -0.19 -10.90 4.95
C ALA A 41 1.17 -11.03 4.24
N MET A 42 2.03 -10.00 4.31
CA MET A 42 3.39 -10.08 3.73
C MET A 42 4.28 -11.01 4.54
N ARG A 43 4.13 -11.01 5.87
CA ARG A 43 4.87 -11.91 6.77
C ARG A 43 4.48 -13.37 6.58
N GLU A 44 3.20 -13.67 6.38
CA GLU A 44 2.71 -15.02 6.04
C GLU A 44 3.28 -15.54 4.72
N ARG A 45 3.57 -14.64 3.77
CA ARG A 45 4.24 -14.96 2.50
C ARG A 45 5.77 -15.03 2.60
N GLY A 46 6.34 -14.82 3.79
CA GLY A 46 7.80 -14.80 4.00
C GLY A 46 8.50 -13.55 3.44
N ILE A 47 7.76 -12.51 3.08
CA ILE A 47 8.31 -11.29 2.48
C ILE A 47 8.65 -10.29 3.59
N GLY A 48 9.95 -10.16 3.89
CA GLY A 48 10.51 -9.21 4.86
C GLY A 48 11.00 -7.89 4.24
N CYS A 49 11.59 -7.01 5.06
CA CYS A 49 12.31 -5.85 4.55
C CYS A 49 13.54 -6.29 3.74
N ALA A 50 13.88 -5.60 2.65
CA ALA A 50 15.04 -5.92 1.80
C ALA A 50 16.31 -6.16 2.62
N THR A 51 16.62 -5.27 3.58
CA THR A 51 17.79 -5.40 4.47
C THR A 51 17.75 -6.65 5.34
N SER A 52 16.57 -7.03 5.83
CA SER A 52 16.40 -8.25 6.62
C SER A 52 16.56 -9.52 5.77
N GLN A 53 16.06 -9.49 4.53
CA GLN A 53 16.22 -10.58 3.57
C GLN A 53 17.68 -10.73 3.15
N ASP A 54 18.38 -9.62 2.87
CA ASP A 54 19.80 -9.61 2.52
C ASP A 54 20.66 -10.18 3.66
N ARG A 55 20.42 -9.75 4.90
CA ARG A 55 21.13 -10.29 6.07
C ARG A 55 20.90 -11.78 6.25
N ALA A 56 19.66 -12.24 6.08
CA ALA A 56 19.34 -13.67 6.15
C ALA A 56 20.07 -14.45 5.05
N ALA A 57 20.07 -13.95 3.81
CA ALA A 57 20.77 -14.58 2.69
C ALA A 57 22.29 -14.66 2.90
N GLN A 58 22.89 -13.61 3.48
CA GLN A 58 24.31 -13.62 3.87
C GLN A 58 24.60 -14.65 4.96
N GLN A 59 23.74 -14.78 5.97
CA GLN A 59 23.88 -15.78 7.03
C GLN A 59 23.74 -17.20 6.47
N THR A 60 22.76 -17.46 5.60
CA THR A 60 22.60 -18.76 4.93
C THR A 60 23.81 -19.13 4.08
N LYS A 61 24.43 -18.17 3.38
CA LYS A 61 25.69 -18.42 2.65
C LYS A 61 26.82 -18.83 3.58
N LYS A 62 26.98 -18.17 4.74
CA LYS A 62 28.01 -18.53 5.74
C LYS A 62 27.84 -19.91 6.35
N ILE A 63 26.60 -20.41 6.48
CA ILE A 63 26.31 -21.75 7.05
C ILE A 63 26.51 -22.87 6.01
N LYS A 64 26.43 -22.54 4.70
CA LYS A 64 26.60 -23.50 3.60
C LYS A 64 28.02 -23.54 3.02
N GLN A 65 28.92 -22.66 3.45
CA GLN A 65 30.37 -22.76 3.18
C GLN A 65 31.05 -23.60 4.25
#